data_AF-A0AAD4YXG4-F1
#
_entry.id   AF-A0AAD4YXG4-F1
#
_cell.length_a   1.000
_cell.length_b   1.000
_cell.length_c   1.000
_cell.angle_alpha   90.00
_cell.angle_beta   90.00
_cell.angle_gamma   90.00
#
_symmetry.space_group_name_H-M   'P 1'
#
loop_
_entity.id
_entity.type
_entity.pdbx_description
1 polymer ?
#
loop_
_entity_poly.entity_id
_entity_poly.type
_entity_poly.pdbx_seq_one_letter_code
_entity_poly.pdbx_strand_id
1 'polypeptide(L)'
;MGDELELNNLTRPLKDFTAGDDPHIHIKDFFAVCATMDNGGISDEAIRLRLFPFLLKERAKEWLYSLPSGSVTTWTSLASKFLAKFFPAQKTNHTRKEIMGVQQLDGESFHEYWDRFQRLLASCPHHQIEDWQLMQYFYEGLLDSERMMVDATSGGGLMN
;
A
#
# COMPACT_ATOMS: atom_id res chain seq x y z
N MET A 1 19.66 21.24 -7.22
CA MET A 1 19.18 22.64 -7.11
C MET A 1 17.87 22.86 -7.85
N GLY A 2 17.67 22.32 -9.06
CA GLY A 2 16.39 22.42 -9.79
C GLY A 2 15.21 21.72 -9.10
N ASP A 3 15.35 20.43 -8.76
CA ASP A 3 14.23 19.63 -8.18
C ASP A 3 13.74 20.14 -6.82
N GLU A 4 14.66 20.67 -6.00
CA GLU A 4 14.35 21.22 -4.68
C GLU A 4 13.62 22.58 -4.79
N LEU A 5 13.92 23.37 -5.82
CA LEU A 5 13.18 24.60 -6.13
C LEU A 5 11.77 24.28 -6.68
N GLU A 6 11.61 23.21 -7.46
CA GLU A 6 10.28 22.76 -7.92
C GLU A 6 9.39 22.31 -6.74
N LEU A 7 9.93 21.58 -5.77
CA LEU A 7 9.20 21.18 -4.56
C LEU A 7 8.79 22.38 -3.70
N ASN A 8 9.65 23.40 -3.62
CA ASN A 8 9.38 24.62 -2.83
C ASN A 8 8.34 25.55 -3.49
N ASN A 9 8.09 25.40 -4.79
CA ASN A 9 7.09 26.18 -5.55
C ASN A 9 5.71 25.53 -5.60
N LEU A 10 5.54 24.36 -4.97
CA LEU A 10 4.24 23.70 -4.87
C LEU A 10 3.27 24.53 -4.06
N THR A 11 1.98 24.52 -4.46
CA THR A 11 0.89 25.26 -3.81
C THR A 11 0.75 24.91 -2.32
N ARG A 12 1.29 23.75 -1.90
CA ARG A 12 1.46 23.36 -0.52
C ARG A 12 2.81 22.67 -0.35
N PRO A 13 3.76 23.24 0.42
CA PRO A 13 5.02 22.56 0.69
C PRO A 13 4.75 21.29 1.49
N LEU A 14 5.19 20.15 0.96
CA LEU A 14 5.06 18.87 1.64
C LEU A 14 6.08 18.81 2.78
N LYS A 15 5.65 18.34 3.95
CA LYS A 15 6.56 18.11 5.08
C LYS A 15 7.53 16.98 4.72
N ASP A 16 8.81 17.18 4.98
CA ASP A 16 9.80 16.10 4.89
C ASP A 16 9.47 14.96 5.87
N PHE A 17 9.63 13.73 5.41
CA PHE A 17 9.45 12.52 6.18
C PHE A 17 10.58 12.33 7.20
N THR A 18 10.17 12.06 8.44
CA THR A 18 11.01 11.57 9.53
C THR A 18 10.55 10.19 9.97
N ALA A 19 11.42 9.40 10.62
CA ALA A 19 11.09 8.03 11.01
C ALA A 19 9.94 7.90 12.03
N GLY A 20 9.45 9.01 12.60
CA GLY A 20 8.28 9.03 13.48
C GLY A 20 6.96 9.33 12.76
N ASP A 21 7.00 9.70 11.48
CA ASP A 21 5.80 10.00 10.69
C ASP A 21 5.11 8.71 10.20
N ASP A 22 3.82 8.80 9.88
CA ASP A 22 3.11 7.68 9.23
C ASP A 22 3.48 7.62 7.73
N PRO A 23 4.16 6.56 7.27
CA PRO A 23 4.65 6.52 5.89
C PRO A 23 3.53 6.36 4.85
N HIS A 24 2.34 5.84 5.22
CA HIS A 24 1.19 5.81 4.30
C HIS A 24 0.63 7.21 4.08
N ILE A 25 0.50 7.99 5.15
CA ILE A 25 0.04 9.38 5.04
C ILE A 25 1.03 10.18 4.20
N HIS A 26 2.33 10.00 4.42
CA HIS A 26 3.36 10.68 3.63
C HIS A 26 3.29 10.32 2.13
N ILE A 27 3.16 9.04 1.77
CA ILE A 27 2.97 8.62 0.36
C ILE A 27 1.69 9.20 -0.24
N LYS A 28 0.58 9.19 0.50
CA LYS A 28 -0.70 9.73 0.03
C LYS A 28 -0.61 11.23 -0.23
N ASP A 29 -0.02 11.98 0.69
CA ASP A 29 0.14 13.42 0.55
C ASP A 29 1.11 13.76 -0.60
N PHE A 30 2.16 12.94 -0.78
CA PHE A 30 3.06 13.03 -1.95
C PHE A 30 2.33 12.81 -3.27
N PHE A 31 1.45 11.81 -3.36
CA PHE A 31 0.63 11.59 -4.55
C PHE A 31 -0.31 12.75 -4.86
N ALA A 32 -0.96 13.31 -3.84
CA ALA A 32 -1.81 14.47 -4.00
C ALA A 32 -1.03 15.67 -4.57
N VAL A 33 0.21 15.85 -4.11
CA VAL A 33 1.13 16.86 -4.65
C VAL A 33 1.46 16.59 -6.11
N CYS A 34 1.93 15.38 -6.46
CA CYS A 34 2.28 15.04 -7.85
C CYS A 34 1.09 15.22 -8.81
N ALA A 35 -0.13 14.94 -8.36
CA ALA A 35 -1.33 15.10 -9.17
C ALA A 35 -1.65 16.56 -9.53
N THR A 36 -1.09 17.53 -8.80
CA THR A 36 -1.25 18.97 -9.08
C THR A 36 -0.18 19.55 -10.00
N MET A 37 0.85 18.77 -10.33
CA MET A 37 1.98 19.23 -11.13
C MET A 37 1.66 19.15 -12.63
N ASP A 38 2.03 20.19 -13.38
CA ASP A 38 2.10 20.09 -14.84
C ASP A 38 3.38 19.35 -15.21
N ASN A 39 3.21 18.12 -15.70
CA ASN A 39 4.31 17.18 -15.89
C ASN A 39 5.01 17.36 -17.24
N GLY A 40 4.55 18.27 -18.11
CA GLY A 40 5.24 18.61 -19.37
C GLY A 40 5.53 17.41 -20.29
N GLY A 41 4.76 16.32 -20.15
CA GLY A 41 4.96 15.05 -20.87
C GLY A 41 5.89 14.02 -20.21
N ILE A 42 6.46 14.31 -19.03
CA ILE A 42 7.20 13.33 -18.22
C ILE A 42 6.20 12.37 -17.56
N SER A 43 6.55 11.08 -17.46
CA SER A 43 5.69 10.12 -16.76
C SER A 43 5.63 10.40 -15.26
N ASP A 44 4.44 10.24 -14.67
CA ASP A 44 4.23 10.34 -13.22
C ASP A 44 5.20 9.47 -12.43
N GLU A 45 5.54 8.29 -12.94
CA GLU A 45 6.48 7.38 -12.31
C GLU A 45 7.90 7.95 -12.24
N ALA A 46 8.39 8.54 -13.33
CA ALA A 46 9.70 9.18 -13.35
C ALA A 46 9.75 10.39 -12.39
N ILE A 47 8.67 11.18 -12.34
CA ILE A 47 8.54 12.31 -11.41
C ILE A 47 8.57 11.83 -9.97
N ARG A 48 7.77 10.80 -9.64
CA ARG A 48 7.69 10.25 -8.29
C ARG A 48 9.05 9.74 -7.82
N LEU A 49 9.74 8.96 -8.66
CA LEU A 49 11.07 8.44 -8.37
C LEU A 49 12.12 9.55 -8.20
N ARG A 50 12.02 10.63 -8.99
CA ARG A 50 12.94 11.78 -8.92
C ARG A 50 12.72 12.62 -7.66
N LEU A 51 11.47 12.88 -7.30
CA LEU A 51 11.13 13.85 -6.24
C LEU A 51 11.13 13.23 -4.84
N PHE A 52 10.71 11.97 -4.69
CA PHE A 52 10.59 11.32 -3.38
C PHE A 52 11.88 11.37 -2.51
N PRO A 53 13.10 11.17 -3.06
CA PRO A 53 14.34 11.27 -2.27
C PRO A 53 14.56 12.63 -1.59
N PHE A 54 14.03 13.71 -2.16
CA PHE A 54 14.17 15.06 -1.60
C PHE A 54 13.25 15.28 -0.39
N LEU A 55 12.18 14.50 -0.28
CA LEU A 55 11.22 14.54 0.81
C LEU A 55 11.63 13.70 2.02
N LEU A 56 12.78 13.03 1.96
CA LEU A 56 13.28 12.21 3.07
C LEU A 56 14.34 12.97 3.86
N LYS A 57 14.29 12.84 5.19
CA LYS A 57 15.33 13.36 6.10
C LYS A 57 16.04 12.26 6.88
N GLU A 58 17.26 12.58 7.30
CA GLU A 58 18.07 11.79 8.24
C GLU A 58 18.09 10.29 7.87
N ARG A 59 17.65 9.43 8.80
CA ARG A 59 17.63 7.97 8.66
C ARG A 59 16.86 7.48 7.44
N ALA A 60 15.83 8.20 7.00
CA ALA A 60 15.07 7.82 5.82
C ALA A 60 15.87 8.03 4.53
N LYS A 61 16.60 9.15 4.46
CA LYS A 61 17.46 9.48 3.33
C LYS A 61 18.70 8.57 3.29
N GLU A 62 19.32 8.31 4.44
CA GLU A 62 20.43 7.36 4.58
C GLU A 62 20.02 5.95 4.14
N TRP A 63 18.85 5.48 4.58
CA TRP A 63 18.33 4.18 4.17
C TRP A 63 18.15 4.10 2.65
N LEU A 64 17.56 5.12 2.02
CA LEU A 64 17.32 5.11 0.58
C LEU A 64 18.64 4.99 -0.20
N TYR A 65 19.68 5.72 0.20
CA TYR A 65 21.00 5.66 -0.43
C TYR A 65 21.80 4.39 -0.10
N SER A 66 21.42 3.66 0.95
CA SER A 66 22.02 2.36 1.28
C SER A 66 21.52 1.21 0.40
N LEU A 67 20.43 1.41 -0.36
CA LEU A 67 19.88 0.38 -1.24
C LEU A 67 20.86 0.07 -2.38
N PRO A 68 21.01 -1.21 -2.80
CA PRO A 68 21.85 -1.55 -3.93
C PRO A 68 21.45 -0.79 -5.21
N SER A 69 22.43 -0.31 -5.97
CA SER A 69 22.17 0.34 -7.26
C SER A 69 21.34 -0.54 -8.17
N GLY A 70 20.30 0.02 -8.78
CA GLY A 70 19.39 -0.72 -9.66
C GLY A 70 18.36 -1.61 -8.95
N SER A 71 18.36 -1.68 -7.60
CA SER A 71 17.35 -2.44 -6.85
C SER A 71 15.95 -1.80 -6.82
N VAL A 72 15.86 -0.52 -7.21
CA VAL A 72 14.62 0.25 -7.31
C VAL A 72 14.60 0.92 -8.67
N THR A 73 13.73 0.43 -9.55
CA THR A 73 13.52 0.97 -10.91
C THR A 73 12.09 1.42 -11.14
N THR A 74 11.17 1.03 -10.27
CA THR A 74 9.75 1.37 -10.34
C THR A 74 9.28 2.02 -9.04
N TRP A 75 8.28 2.89 -9.14
CA TRP A 75 7.67 3.52 -7.98
C TRP A 75 7.09 2.47 -7.03
N THR A 76 6.42 1.45 -7.57
CA THR A 76 5.82 0.36 -6.77
C THR A 76 6.86 -0.36 -5.92
N SER A 77 8.04 -0.65 -6.48
CA SER A 77 9.15 -1.27 -5.73
C SER A 77 9.68 -0.34 -4.63
N LEU A 78 9.84 0.96 -4.93
CA LEU A 78 10.29 1.95 -3.94
C LEU A 78 9.31 2.06 -2.77
N ALA A 79 8.03 2.29 -3.06
CA ALA A 79 6.97 2.47 -2.07
C ALA A 79 6.83 1.23 -1.17
N SER A 80 6.88 0.03 -1.77
CA SER A 80 6.84 -1.23 -1.02
C SER A 80 8.01 -1.36 -0.05
N LYS A 81 9.24 -1.10 -0.49
CA LYS A 81 10.44 -1.14 0.37
C LYS A 81 10.41 -0.07 1.46
N PHE A 82 9.95 1.13 1.13
CA PHE A 82 9.84 2.25 2.08
C PHE A 82 8.84 1.93 3.19
N LEU A 83 7.65 1.45 2.82
CA LEU A 83 6.64 1.02 3.79
C LEU A 83 7.16 -0.14 4.64
N ALA A 84 7.78 -1.15 4.04
CA ALA A 84 8.37 -2.27 4.78
C ALA A 84 9.47 -1.83 5.78
N LYS A 85 10.18 -0.73 5.51
CA LYS A 85 11.25 -0.22 6.37
C LYS A 85 10.74 0.66 7.52
N PHE A 86 9.80 1.56 7.23
CA PHE A 86 9.39 2.62 8.16
C PHE A 86 8.02 2.42 8.78
N PHE A 87 7.20 1.53 8.24
CA PHE A 87 5.93 1.20 8.88
C PHE A 87 6.19 0.28 10.09
N PRO A 88 5.54 0.52 11.24
CA PRO A 88 5.77 -0.29 12.42
C PRO A 88 5.43 -1.77 12.17
N ALA A 89 6.41 -2.66 12.35
CA ALA A 89 6.25 -4.10 12.15
C ALA A 89 5.10 -4.68 12.98
N GLN A 90 4.83 -4.13 14.17
CA GLN A 90 3.69 -4.51 15.00
C GLN A 90 2.35 -4.25 14.29
N LYS A 91 2.21 -3.11 13.61
CA LYS A 91 1.00 -2.80 12.84
C LYS A 91 0.86 -3.74 11.63
N THR A 92 1.93 -3.96 10.87
CA THR A 92 1.94 -4.93 9.77
C THR A 92 1.53 -6.33 10.25
N ASN A 93 2.10 -6.79 11.37
CA ASN A 93 1.79 -8.10 11.92
C ASN A 93 0.36 -8.18 12.48
N HIS A 94 -0.17 -7.10 13.02
CA HIS A 94 -1.56 -7.03 13.45
C HIS A 94 -2.51 -7.16 12.26
N THR A 95 -2.33 -6.34 11.21
CA THR A 95 -3.14 -6.42 10.00
C THR A 95 -3.04 -7.77 9.31
N ARG A 96 -1.85 -8.39 9.26
CA ARG A 96 -1.72 -9.78 8.77
C ARG A 96 -2.60 -10.76 9.54
N LYS A 97 -2.61 -10.68 10.87
CA LYS A 97 -3.45 -11.55 11.69
C LYS A 97 -4.94 -11.30 11.44
N GLU A 98 -5.34 -10.05 11.23
CA GLU A 98 -6.73 -9.71 10.88
C GLU A 98 -7.11 -10.24 9.50
N ILE A 99 -6.21 -10.16 8.51
CA ILE A 99 -6.42 -10.73 7.16
C ILE A 99 -6.55 -12.25 7.24
N MET A 100 -5.64 -12.93 7.96
CA MET A 100 -5.64 -14.39 8.09
C MET A 100 -6.84 -14.92 8.88
N GLY A 101 -7.33 -14.14 9.85
CA GLY A 101 -8.46 -14.50 10.70
C GLY A 101 -9.77 -13.85 10.31
N VAL A 102 -9.87 -13.34 9.07
CA VAL A 102 -11.07 -12.66 8.61
C VAL A 102 -12.24 -13.66 8.56
N GLN A 103 -13.39 -13.25 9.09
CA GLN A 103 -14.63 -14.03 9.10
C GLN A 103 -15.78 -13.08 8.84
N GLN A 104 -16.73 -13.51 8.03
CA GLN A 104 -17.99 -12.81 7.83
C GLN A 104 -18.82 -12.90 9.10
N LEU A 105 -19.37 -11.76 9.51
CA LEU A 105 -20.15 -11.67 10.74
C LEU A 105 -21.60 -12.10 10.51
N ASP A 106 -22.26 -12.57 11.57
CA ASP A 106 -23.70 -12.84 11.54
C ASP A 106 -24.48 -11.57 11.17
N GLY A 107 -25.23 -11.63 10.07
CA GLY A 107 -26.00 -10.50 9.54
C GLY A 107 -25.21 -9.52 8.68
N GLU A 108 -23.89 -9.71 8.49
CA GLU A 108 -23.10 -8.98 7.50
C GLU A 108 -23.35 -9.59 6.12
N SER A 109 -23.70 -8.77 5.12
CA SER A 109 -23.84 -9.24 3.75
C SER A 109 -22.50 -9.54 3.09
N PHE A 110 -22.47 -10.41 2.07
CA PHE A 110 -21.28 -10.65 1.24
C PHE A 110 -20.56 -9.38 0.81
N HIS A 111 -21.31 -8.34 0.39
CA HIS A 111 -20.74 -7.09 -0.09
C HIS A 111 -20.06 -6.30 1.04
N GLU A 112 -20.69 -6.21 2.22
CA GLU A 112 -20.10 -5.55 3.38
C GLU A 112 -18.83 -6.27 3.86
N TYR A 113 -18.86 -7.60 3.82
CA TYR A 113 -17.71 -8.45 4.11
C TYR A 113 -16.56 -8.21 3.12
N TRP A 114 -16.85 -8.20 1.82
CA TRP A 114 -15.87 -7.88 0.77
C TRP A 114 -15.26 -6.49 0.96
N ASP A 115 -16.10 -5.47 1.19
CA ASP A 115 -15.63 -4.09 1.43
C ASP A 115 -14.75 -4.00 2.67
N ARG A 116 -15.05 -4.76 3.72
CA ARG A 116 -14.21 -4.83 4.92
C ARG A 116 -12.87 -5.50 4.64
N PHE A 117 -12.88 -6.60 3.89
CA PHE A 117 -11.66 -7.28 3.46
C PHE A 117 -10.77 -6.36 2.61
N GLN A 118 -11.34 -5.66 1.62
CA GLN A 118 -10.60 -4.69 0.79
C GLN A 118 -10.00 -3.55 1.62
N ARG A 119 -10.74 -3.04 2.62
CA ARG A 119 -10.22 -2.02 3.55
C ARG A 119 -9.05 -2.53 4.39
N LEU A 120 -9.07 -3.80 4.82
CA LEU A 120 -7.95 -4.42 5.53
C LEU A 120 -6.71 -4.48 4.64
N LEU A 121 -6.84 -4.94 3.39
CA LEU A 121 -5.73 -4.98 2.43
C LEU A 121 -5.15 -3.58 2.16
N ALA A 122 -6.02 -2.59 1.95
CA ALA A 122 -5.62 -1.20 1.71
C ALA A 122 -4.93 -0.55 2.91
N SER A 123 -5.20 -1.01 4.14
CA SER A 123 -4.56 -0.48 5.35
C SER A 123 -3.09 -0.88 5.48
N CYS A 124 -2.68 -1.96 4.80
CA CYS A 124 -1.31 -2.46 4.83
C CYS A 124 -0.94 -3.13 3.49
N PRO A 125 -0.81 -2.38 2.37
CA PRO A 125 -0.47 -2.93 1.05
C PRO A 125 0.88 -3.68 1.01
N HIS A 126 1.72 -3.49 2.03
CA HIS A 126 2.98 -4.20 2.22
C HIS A 126 2.83 -5.42 3.16
N HIS A 127 1.64 -6.03 3.22
CA HIS A 127 1.35 -7.19 4.09
C HIS A 127 2.14 -8.45 3.71
N GLN A 128 2.67 -8.58 2.48
CA GLN A 128 3.48 -9.74 2.03
C GLN A 128 2.72 -11.08 2.12
N ILE A 129 1.42 -11.07 1.85
CA ILE A 129 0.59 -12.27 1.75
C ILE A 129 0.32 -12.43 0.25
N GLU A 130 0.52 -13.63 -0.28
CA GLU A 130 0.33 -13.92 -1.70
C GLU A 130 -1.15 -13.87 -2.09
N ASP A 131 -1.46 -13.46 -3.32
CA ASP A 131 -2.85 -13.28 -3.79
C ASP A 131 -3.70 -14.55 -3.64
N TRP A 132 -3.11 -15.74 -3.85
CA TRP A 132 -3.81 -17.01 -3.67
C TRP A 132 -4.18 -17.26 -2.20
N GLN A 133 -3.34 -16.86 -1.24
CA GLN A 133 -3.63 -16.96 0.19
C GLN A 133 -4.70 -15.95 0.60
N LEU A 134 -4.67 -14.74 0.01
CA LEU A 134 -5.73 -13.75 0.22
C LEU A 134 -7.09 -14.30 -0.20
N MET A 135 -7.15 -14.93 -1.38
CA MET A 135 -8.36 -15.60 -1.85
C MET A 135 -8.80 -16.72 -0.89
N GLN A 136 -7.86 -17.51 -0.40
CA GLN A 136 -8.12 -18.57 0.57
C GLN A 136 -8.72 -18.04 1.87
N TYR A 137 -8.08 -17.06 2.51
CA TYR A 137 -8.59 -16.48 3.76
C TYR A 137 -9.94 -15.81 3.57
N PHE A 138 -10.15 -15.12 2.45
CA PHE A 138 -11.44 -14.53 2.12
C PHE A 138 -12.55 -15.59 2.05
N TYR A 139 -12.31 -16.66 1.28
CA TYR A 139 -13.26 -17.74 1.05
C TYR A 139 -13.54 -18.58 2.30
N GLU A 140 -12.50 -18.93 3.07
CA GLU A 140 -12.62 -19.64 4.35
C GLU A 140 -13.31 -18.80 5.44
N GLY A 141 -13.35 -17.48 5.27
CA GLY A 141 -14.07 -16.58 6.16
C GLY A 141 -15.54 -16.37 5.81
N LEU A 142 -16.03 -16.80 4.65
CA LEU A 142 -17.45 -16.68 4.29
C LEU A 142 -18.34 -17.55 5.19
N LEU A 143 -19.56 -17.08 5.43
CA LEU A 143 -20.63 -17.91 5.99
C LEU A 143 -20.89 -19.11 5.07
N ASP A 144 -21.25 -20.25 5.65
CA ASP A 144 -21.49 -21.50 4.90
C ASP A 144 -22.49 -21.32 3.75
N SER A 145 -23.56 -20.54 3.97
CA SER A 145 -24.56 -20.26 2.95
C SER A 145 -24.00 -19.49 1.75
N GLU A 146 -23.11 -18.53 2.00
CA GLU A 146 -22.50 -17.74 0.93
C GLU A 146 -21.42 -18.53 0.21
N ARG A 147 -20.65 -19.33 0.96
CA ARG A 147 -19.67 -20.27 0.40
C ARG A 147 -20.33 -21.26 -0.56
N MET A 148 -21.47 -21.84 -0.18
CA MET A 148 -22.24 -22.75 -1.04
C MET A 148 -22.72 -22.06 -2.32
N MET A 149 -23.15 -20.80 -2.25
CA MET A 149 -23.54 -20.04 -3.44
C MET A 149 -22.34 -19.81 -4.35
N VAL A 150 -21.18 -19.42 -3.79
CA VAL A 150 -19.94 -19.25 -4.55
C VAL A 150 -19.59 -20.54 -5.29
N ASP A 151 -19.54 -21.68 -4.60
CA ASP A 151 -19.24 -22.99 -5.19
C ASP A 151 -20.22 -23.39 -6.31
N ALA A 152 -21.52 -23.15 -6.10
CA ALA A 152 -22.54 -23.42 -7.11
C ALA A 152 -22.34 -22.58 -8.37
N THR A 153 -21.93 -21.32 -8.22
CA THR A 153 -21.69 -20.40 -9.34
C THR A 153 -20.35 -20.65 -10.04
N SER A 154 -19.34 -21.17 -9.35
CA SER A 154 -18.04 -21.56 -9.93
C SER A 154 -18.04 -22.93 -10.62
N GLY A 155 -19.15 -23.68 -10.55
CA GLY A 155 -19.26 -25.00 -11.17
C GLY A 155 -18.60 -26.13 -10.37
N GLY A 156 -18.40 -25.93 -9.06
CA GLY A 156 -17.66 -26.81 -8.16
C GLY A 156 -16.95 -26.02 -7.07
N GLY A 157 -16.29 -26.73 -6.14
CA GLY A 157 -15.58 -26.08 -5.02
C GLY A 157 -14.50 -25.12 -5.52
N LEU A 158 -14.60 -23.84 -5.20
CA LEU A 158 -13.67 -22.81 -5.70
C LEU A 158 -12.20 -23.09 -5.30
N MET A 159 -12.02 -23.88 -4.24
CA MET A 159 -10.72 -24.28 -3.68
C MET A 159 -10.43 -25.78 -3.83
N ASN A 160 -11.24 -26.52 -4.59
CA ASN A 160 -11.10 -27.97 -4.80
C ASN A 160 -10.33 -28.32 -6.08
#